data_AF-A0A932SNU7-F1
#
_entry.id   AF-A0A932SNU7-F1
#
_cell.length_a   1.000
_cell.length_b   1.000
_cell.length_c   1.000
_cell.angle_alpha   90.00
_cell.angle_beta   90.00
_cell.angle_gamma   90.00
#
_symmetry.space_group_name_H-M   'P 1'
#
loop_
_entity.id
_entity.type
_entity.pdbx_description
1 polymer ?
#
loop_
_entity_poly.entity_id
_entity_poly.type
_entity_poly.pdbx_seq_one_letter_code
_entity_poly.pdbx_strand_id
1 'polypeptide(L)'
;MKHHHSTDQAAMFDFNLLQMPVDENHPLMRIGKELDWDALIEIVGKKYSGKTGRNSKSLRMMIALEIAKPVLRESDRDLVRRLETDIALKLFCGFTNVYHDVPDASSLTTFRKKLDRETLQLLEDASIRTFIRKLPCKRRHQCITDSTCIPATITFPIDGKLLLAAWRKMVGTLEKIRQTGKKMIIRGKRAVTKAAAGFRKKKRHTIEEVKAYNQFLVTKGEQLLALLHKTVASTAADVSETLLRTIATMPSKGRCCAGTCAVAKTGSCPCTHR
;
A
#
# COMPACT_ATOMS: atom_id res chain seq x y z
N MET A 1 -1.38 22.81 41.85
CA MET A 1 -2.02 21.70 41.11
C MET A 1 -2.30 20.58 42.09
N LYS A 2 -3.55 20.13 42.25
CA LYS A 2 -3.85 18.95 43.08
C LYS A 2 -3.67 17.72 42.19
N HIS A 3 -2.59 16.98 42.39
CA HIS A 3 -2.40 15.68 41.75
C HIS A 3 -3.22 14.65 42.53
N HIS A 4 -4.19 14.01 41.88
CA HIS A 4 -4.79 12.78 42.38
C HIS A 4 -4.00 11.62 41.79
N HIS A 5 -3.34 10.87 42.66
CA HIS A 5 -2.79 9.56 42.34
C HIS A 5 -3.74 8.55 43.00
N SER A 6 -4.44 7.75 42.21
CA SER A 6 -5.14 6.57 42.73
C SER A 6 -4.08 5.49 43.01
N THR A 7 -4.06 5.02 44.25
CA THR A 7 -3.16 3.98 44.78
C THR A 7 -3.93 2.67 45.00
N ASP A 8 -5.00 2.45 44.25
CA ASP A 8 -5.80 1.24 44.40
C ASP A 8 -5.03 0.05 43.83
N GLN A 9 -4.37 -0.69 44.72
CA GLN A 9 -3.74 -1.97 44.40
C GLN A 9 -4.79 -3.07 44.48
N ALA A 10 -5.29 -3.51 43.32
CA ALA A 10 -6.14 -4.68 43.25
C ALA A 10 -5.30 -5.98 43.36
N ALA A 11 -5.88 -7.01 43.98
CA ALA A 11 -5.20 -8.26 44.30
C ALA A 11 -4.67 -8.96 43.03
N MET A 12 -3.37 -9.24 43.01
CA MET A 12 -2.57 -9.57 41.83
C MET A 12 -3.02 -10.81 41.02
N PHE A 13 -3.80 -11.73 41.60
CA PHE A 13 -3.95 -13.09 41.04
C PHE A 13 -5.36 -13.55 40.69
N ASP A 14 -6.43 -12.81 41.04
CA ASP A 14 -7.82 -13.18 40.71
C ASP A 14 -8.54 -12.07 39.94
N PHE A 15 -7.88 -11.50 38.94
CA PHE A 15 -8.51 -10.54 38.03
C PHE A 15 -9.41 -11.26 37.03
N ASN A 16 -10.71 -11.26 37.29
CA ASN A 16 -11.71 -11.63 36.30
C ASN A 16 -11.82 -10.50 35.25
N LEU A 17 -11.43 -10.77 34.00
CA LEU A 17 -11.51 -9.79 32.91
C LEU A 17 -12.92 -9.25 32.72
N LEU A 18 -13.96 -10.06 33.00
CA LEU A 18 -15.35 -9.66 32.84
C LEU A 18 -15.75 -8.49 33.73
N GLN A 19 -15.00 -8.23 34.81
CA GLN A 19 -15.24 -7.11 35.73
C GLN A 19 -14.46 -5.85 35.34
N MET A 20 -13.63 -5.90 34.27
CA MET A 20 -12.86 -4.75 33.85
C MET A 20 -13.75 -3.74 33.10
N PRO A 21 -13.73 -2.45 33.49
CA PRO A 21 -14.44 -1.42 32.77
C PRO A 21 -13.74 -1.16 31.43
N VAL A 22 -14.31 -1.68 30.35
CA VAL A 22 -13.95 -1.30 28.98
C VAL A 22 -15.05 -0.40 28.44
N ASP A 23 -14.67 0.66 27.73
CA ASP A 23 -15.64 1.57 27.09
C ASP A 23 -16.58 0.78 26.20
N GLU A 24 -17.88 0.86 26.49
CA GLU A 24 -18.91 0.19 25.71
C GLU A 24 -18.98 0.69 24.27
N ASN A 25 -18.51 1.92 24.01
CA ASN A 25 -18.44 2.48 22.67
C ASN A 25 -17.25 1.96 21.86
N HIS A 26 -16.35 1.17 22.48
CA HIS A 26 -15.22 0.60 21.77
C HIS A 26 -15.70 -0.25 20.58
N PRO A 27 -15.12 -0.09 19.37
CA PRO A 27 -15.60 -0.76 18.15
C PRO A 27 -15.74 -2.28 18.30
N LEU A 28 -14.77 -2.94 18.93
CA LEU A 28 -14.81 -4.39 19.16
C LEU A 28 -15.94 -4.82 20.09
N MET A 29 -16.25 -4.03 21.12
CA MET A 29 -17.33 -4.34 22.05
C MET A 29 -18.69 -4.22 21.37
N ARG A 30 -18.87 -3.19 20.56
CA ARG A 30 -20.08 -3.00 19.74
C ARG A 30 -20.28 -4.16 18.78
N ILE A 31 -19.24 -4.53 18.03
CA ILE A 31 -19.29 -5.67 17.10
C ILE A 31 -19.59 -6.97 17.86
N GLY A 32 -18.93 -7.20 19.00
CA GLY A 32 -19.11 -8.42 19.80
C GLY A 32 -20.51 -8.59 20.38
N LYS A 33 -21.19 -7.48 20.72
CA LYS A 33 -22.61 -7.49 21.16
C LYS A 33 -23.57 -7.80 19.99
N GLU A 34 -23.18 -7.47 18.76
CA GLU A 34 -24.06 -7.64 17.60
C GLU A 34 -24.02 -9.05 17.00
N LEU A 35 -22.88 -9.74 17.11
CA LEU A 35 -22.63 -11.05 16.53
C LEU A 35 -23.29 -12.20 17.31
N ASP A 36 -23.85 -13.16 16.57
CA ASP A 36 -24.34 -14.43 17.10
C ASP A 36 -23.19 -15.45 17.16
N TRP A 37 -22.45 -15.45 18.27
CA TRP A 37 -21.25 -16.27 18.42
C TRP A 37 -21.51 -17.77 18.31
N ASP A 38 -22.64 -18.25 18.83
CA ASP A 38 -22.96 -19.68 18.85
C ASP A 38 -23.20 -20.20 17.42
N ALA A 39 -23.94 -19.43 16.61
CA ALA A 39 -24.15 -19.75 15.19
C ALA A 39 -22.82 -19.77 14.40
N LEU A 40 -21.93 -18.80 14.64
CA LEU A 40 -20.63 -18.74 13.96
C LEU A 40 -19.74 -19.94 14.35
N ILE A 41 -19.72 -20.30 15.64
CA ILE A 41 -18.95 -21.43 16.16
C ILE A 41 -19.48 -22.75 15.59
N GLU A 42 -20.80 -22.92 15.47
CA GLU A 42 -21.39 -24.13 14.90
C GLU A 42 -21.02 -24.30 13.41
N ILE A 43 -21.10 -23.21 12.63
CA ILE A 43 -20.76 -23.23 11.20
C ILE A 43 -19.28 -23.61 10.99
N VAL A 44 -18.38 -22.94 11.72
CA VAL A 44 -16.93 -23.23 11.61
C VAL A 44 -16.60 -24.60 12.20
N GLY A 45 -17.27 -24.99 13.29
CA GLY A 45 -17.08 -26.27 13.97
C GLY A 45 -17.29 -27.48 13.07
N LYS A 46 -18.18 -27.39 12.06
CA LYS A 46 -18.38 -28.45 11.06
C LYS A 46 -17.12 -28.78 10.24
N LYS A 47 -16.15 -27.86 10.17
CA LYS A 47 -14.85 -28.08 9.50
C LYS A 47 -13.82 -28.77 10.41
N TYR A 48 -14.15 -29.00 11.67
CA TYR A 48 -13.27 -29.62 12.66
C TYR A 48 -13.79 -30.99 13.05
N SER A 49 -12.89 -31.98 13.13
CA SER A 49 -13.22 -33.31 13.62
C SER A 49 -13.28 -33.32 15.15
N GLY A 50 -14.42 -33.71 15.73
CA GLY A 50 -14.57 -33.78 17.19
C GLY A 50 -13.90 -34.98 17.86
N LYS A 51 -13.48 -36.01 17.11
CA LYS A 51 -13.02 -37.30 17.65
C LYS A 51 -11.53 -37.61 17.46
N THR A 52 -10.81 -36.88 16.61
CA THR A 52 -9.47 -37.28 16.17
C THR A 52 -8.54 -36.08 16.06
N GLY A 53 -7.32 -36.23 16.58
CA GLY A 53 -6.24 -35.26 16.47
C GLY A 53 -6.04 -34.37 17.72
N ARG A 54 -5.11 -33.43 17.61
CA ARG A 54 -4.83 -32.42 18.65
C ARG A 54 -5.98 -31.42 18.70
N ASN A 55 -6.45 -31.10 19.91
CA ASN A 55 -7.46 -30.05 20.11
C ASN A 55 -7.02 -28.75 19.44
N SER A 56 -7.90 -28.18 18.63
CA SER A 56 -7.68 -26.86 18.07
C SER A 56 -7.75 -25.80 19.16
N LYS A 57 -7.14 -24.65 18.88
CA LYS A 57 -7.37 -23.44 19.67
C LYS A 57 -8.88 -23.08 19.64
N SER A 58 -9.33 -22.27 20.59
CA SER A 58 -10.73 -21.84 20.69
C SER A 58 -11.23 -21.25 19.37
N LEU A 59 -12.32 -21.81 18.83
CA LEU A 59 -12.92 -21.33 17.58
C LEU A 59 -13.40 -19.89 17.71
N ARG A 60 -13.96 -19.54 18.87
CA ARG A 60 -14.38 -18.16 19.18
C ARG A 60 -13.21 -17.20 19.06
N MET A 61 -12.07 -17.55 19.65
CA MET A 61 -10.86 -16.73 19.58
C MET A 61 -10.39 -16.58 18.13
N MET A 62 -10.30 -17.67 17.36
CA MET A 62 -9.83 -17.61 15.97
C MET A 62 -10.75 -16.73 15.10
N ILE A 63 -12.07 -16.89 15.22
CA ILE A 63 -13.06 -16.07 14.51
C ILE A 63 -12.94 -14.59 14.93
N ALA A 64 -12.83 -14.33 16.24
CA ALA A 64 -12.67 -12.97 16.76
C ALA A 64 -11.40 -12.29 16.23
N LEU A 65 -10.27 -12.99 16.18
CA LEU A 65 -9.02 -12.41 15.65
C LEU A 65 -9.12 -12.07 14.16
N GLU A 66 -9.81 -12.90 13.37
CA GLU A 66 -10.06 -12.60 11.95
C GLU A 66 -10.96 -11.38 11.74
N ILE A 67 -11.94 -11.16 12.62
CA ILE A 67 -12.81 -9.97 12.58
C ILE A 67 -12.07 -8.74 13.10
N ALA A 68 -11.24 -8.87 14.14
CA ALA A 68 -10.53 -7.76 14.76
C ALA A 68 -9.44 -7.17 13.84
N LYS A 69 -8.81 -8.02 13.02
CA LYS A 69 -7.74 -7.60 12.09
C LYS A 69 -8.12 -6.42 11.17
N PRO A 70 -9.20 -6.48 10.37
CA PRO A 70 -9.58 -5.34 9.52
C PRO A 70 -10.06 -4.13 10.33
N VAL A 71 -10.65 -4.33 11.51
CA VAL A 71 -11.12 -3.24 12.38
C VAL A 71 -9.95 -2.44 12.94
N LEU A 72 -8.89 -3.11 13.41
CA LEU A 72 -7.69 -2.50 13.97
C LEU A 72 -6.65 -2.09 12.91
N ARG A 73 -6.76 -2.63 11.69
CA ARG A 73 -5.82 -2.41 10.56
C ARG A 73 -4.39 -2.87 10.87
N GLU A 74 -4.26 -3.97 11.59
CA GLU A 74 -2.97 -4.52 12.02
C GLU A 74 -2.59 -5.78 11.23
N SER A 75 -1.29 -6.12 11.26
CA SER A 75 -0.80 -7.38 10.71
C SER A 75 -1.12 -8.56 11.65
N ASP A 76 -1.04 -9.80 11.18
CA ASP A 76 -1.29 -10.97 12.02
C ASP A 76 -0.33 -11.06 13.21
N ARG A 77 0.93 -10.67 13.01
CA ARG A 77 1.95 -10.70 14.08
C ARG A 77 1.69 -9.62 15.12
N ASP A 78 1.33 -8.42 14.66
CA ASP A 78 1.06 -7.29 15.56
C ASP A 78 -0.23 -7.54 16.35
N LEU A 79 -1.25 -8.11 15.71
CA LEU A 79 -2.51 -8.48 16.36
C LEU A 79 -2.31 -9.53 17.46
N VAL A 80 -1.46 -10.55 17.21
CA VAL A 80 -1.11 -11.57 18.21
C VAL A 80 -0.36 -10.94 19.39
N ARG A 81 0.60 -10.04 19.13
CA ARG A 81 1.29 -9.29 20.20
C ARG A 81 0.34 -8.39 20.99
N ARG A 82 -0.61 -7.76 20.29
CA ARG A 82 -1.62 -6.90 20.90
C ARG A 82 -2.61 -7.70 21.74
N LEU A 83 -2.93 -8.94 21.38
CA LEU A 83 -3.80 -9.82 22.17
C LEU A 83 -3.25 -10.06 23.59
N GLU A 84 -1.93 -10.01 23.79
CA GLU A 84 -1.33 -10.18 25.11
C GLU A 84 -1.60 -8.99 26.05
N THR A 85 -1.74 -7.79 25.49
CA THR A 85 -1.81 -6.52 26.25
C THR A 85 -3.20 -5.88 26.24
N ASP A 86 -3.95 -5.99 25.15
CA ASP A 86 -5.21 -5.30 24.94
C ASP A 86 -6.41 -6.06 25.55
N ILE A 87 -6.97 -5.49 26.62
CA ILE A 87 -8.11 -6.04 27.35
C ILE A 87 -9.37 -6.09 26.48
N ALA A 88 -9.62 -5.08 25.64
CA ALA A 88 -10.81 -5.05 24.80
C ALA A 88 -10.76 -6.18 23.76
N LEU A 89 -9.57 -6.45 23.22
CA LEU A 89 -9.35 -7.57 22.31
C LEU A 89 -9.50 -8.92 23.02
N LYS A 90 -8.99 -9.07 24.25
CA LYS A 90 -9.18 -10.29 25.06
C LYS A 90 -10.66 -10.58 25.36
N LEU A 91 -11.41 -9.56 25.76
CA LEU A 91 -12.85 -9.67 26.01
C LEU A 91 -13.61 -10.03 24.73
N PHE A 92 -13.24 -9.44 23.60
CA PHE A 92 -13.83 -9.78 22.30
C PHE A 92 -13.59 -11.26 21.93
N CYS A 93 -12.40 -11.79 22.20
CA CYS A 93 -12.09 -13.21 22.04
C CYS A 93 -12.84 -14.13 23.01
N GLY A 94 -13.49 -13.59 24.05
CA GLY A 94 -14.27 -14.35 25.04
C GLY A 94 -13.44 -14.92 26.19
N PHE A 95 -12.33 -14.28 26.52
CA PHE A 95 -11.50 -14.71 27.63
C PHE A 95 -12.00 -14.19 28.99
N THR A 96 -11.89 -15.04 30.03
CA THR A 96 -12.32 -14.72 31.39
C THR A 96 -11.16 -14.35 32.33
N ASN A 97 -9.99 -14.94 32.15
CA ASN A 97 -8.82 -14.73 33.01
C ASN A 97 -7.86 -13.71 32.38
N VAL A 98 -6.70 -13.37 32.95
CA VAL A 98 -5.73 -12.50 32.23
C VAL A 98 -4.73 -13.30 31.39
N TYR A 99 -4.48 -14.54 31.83
CA TYR A 99 -3.54 -15.48 31.22
C TYR A 99 -4.25 -16.42 30.26
N HIS A 100 -3.80 -16.44 29.00
CA HIS A 100 -4.39 -17.24 27.93
C HIS A 100 -3.33 -17.84 27.04
N ASP A 101 -3.69 -18.97 26.44
CA ASP A 101 -2.92 -19.58 25.38
C ASP A 101 -3.15 -18.84 24.05
N VAL A 102 -2.29 -17.88 23.77
CA VAL A 102 -2.30 -17.05 22.56
C VAL A 102 -1.88 -17.89 21.34
N PRO A 103 -2.56 -17.77 20.18
CA PRO A 103 -2.18 -18.49 18.98
C PRO A 103 -0.95 -17.84 18.33
N ASP A 104 -0.08 -18.65 17.74
CA ASP A 104 0.96 -18.11 16.86
C ASP A 104 0.34 -17.53 15.57
N ALA A 105 1.00 -16.52 14.98
CA ALA A 105 0.53 -15.87 13.77
C ALA A 105 0.34 -16.85 12.60
N SER A 106 1.15 -17.91 12.53
CA SER A 106 0.98 -18.96 11.51
C SER A 106 -0.34 -19.74 11.67
N SER A 107 -0.87 -19.84 12.89
CA SER A 107 -2.14 -20.51 13.17
C SER A 107 -3.31 -19.77 12.52
N LEU A 108 -3.28 -18.43 12.48
CA LEU A 108 -4.28 -17.61 11.79
C LEU A 108 -4.27 -17.87 10.28
N THR A 109 -3.07 -17.96 9.68
CA THR A 109 -2.98 -18.27 8.24
C THR A 109 -3.52 -19.67 7.92
N THR A 110 -3.28 -20.65 8.79
CA THR A 110 -3.81 -22.01 8.65
C THR A 110 -5.31 -22.06 8.83
N PHE A 111 -5.84 -21.26 9.75
CA PHE A 111 -7.27 -21.10 9.98
C PHE A 111 -7.99 -20.56 8.74
N ARG A 112 -7.48 -19.48 8.13
CA ARG A 112 -8.06 -18.92 6.90
C ARG A 112 -8.11 -19.92 5.75
N LYS A 113 -7.09 -20.77 5.60
CA LYS A 113 -7.07 -21.81 4.57
C LYS A 113 -8.18 -22.85 4.74
N LYS A 114 -8.75 -23.01 5.94
CA LYS A 114 -9.89 -23.90 6.21
C LYS A 114 -11.24 -23.25 5.94
N LEU A 115 -11.27 -21.92 5.80
CA LEU A 115 -12.50 -21.17 5.51
C LEU A 115 -12.76 -21.18 4.00
N ASP A 116 -13.44 -22.23 3.55
CA ASP A 116 -13.88 -22.34 2.17
C ASP A 116 -14.93 -21.27 1.82
N ARG A 117 -15.10 -21.00 0.52
CA ARG A 117 -16.09 -20.03 0.01
C ARG A 117 -17.50 -20.29 0.55
N GLU A 118 -17.92 -21.56 0.60
CA GLU A 118 -19.23 -21.96 1.14
C GLU A 118 -19.37 -21.62 2.63
N THR A 119 -18.30 -21.81 3.40
CA THR A 119 -18.29 -21.50 4.84
C THR A 119 -18.40 -20.00 5.06
N LEU A 120 -17.68 -19.21 4.25
CA LEU A 120 -17.74 -17.75 4.30
C LEU A 120 -19.14 -17.23 3.94
N GLN A 121 -19.79 -17.81 2.93
CA GLN A 121 -21.18 -17.47 2.59
C GLN A 121 -22.15 -17.79 3.74
N LEU A 122 -21.99 -18.95 4.39
CA LEU A 122 -22.83 -19.31 5.55
C LEU A 122 -22.61 -18.37 6.74
N LEU A 123 -21.37 -17.95 6.99
CA LEU A 123 -21.03 -16.98 8.04
C LEU A 123 -21.64 -15.60 7.75
N GLU A 124 -21.57 -15.17 6.49
CA GLU A 124 -22.20 -13.93 6.02
C GLU A 124 -23.73 -14.00 6.18
N ASP A 125 -24.35 -15.08 5.71
CA ASP A 125 -25.80 -15.30 5.84
C ASP A 125 -26.24 -15.36 7.30
N ALA A 126 -25.45 -15.97 8.19
CA ALA A 126 -25.73 -15.97 9.63
C ALA A 126 -25.69 -14.56 10.21
N SER A 127 -24.67 -13.78 9.86
CA SER A 127 -24.50 -12.40 10.33
C SER A 127 -25.63 -11.49 9.81
N ILE A 128 -25.98 -11.61 8.53
CA ILE A 128 -27.09 -10.86 7.91
C ILE A 128 -28.43 -11.24 8.57
N ARG A 129 -28.69 -12.53 8.81
CA ARG A 129 -29.92 -12.97 9.48
C ARG A 129 -30.08 -12.37 10.87
N THR A 130 -29.01 -12.33 11.66
CA THR A 130 -29.01 -11.69 12.98
C THR A 130 -29.33 -10.20 12.88
N PHE A 131 -28.76 -9.51 11.89
CA PHE A 131 -29.03 -8.10 11.64
C PHE A 131 -30.48 -7.85 11.19
N ILE A 132 -31.03 -8.66 10.29
CA ILE A 132 -32.42 -8.55 9.82
C ILE A 132 -33.42 -8.75 10.97
N ARG A 133 -33.15 -9.67 11.90
CA ARG A 133 -34.01 -9.89 13.07
C ARG A 133 -34.08 -8.65 13.97
N LYS A 134 -32.96 -7.92 14.11
CA LYS A 134 -32.86 -6.70 14.92
C LYS A 134 -33.48 -5.47 14.24
N LEU A 135 -33.64 -5.48 12.91
CA LEU A 135 -34.29 -4.39 12.18
C LEU A 135 -35.80 -4.31 12.48
N PRO A 136 -36.36 -3.08 12.58
CA PRO A 136 -37.80 -2.88 12.75
C PRO A 136 -38.56 -3.49 11.57
N CYS A 137 -39.71 -4.13 11.83
CA CYS A 137 -40.46 -4.92 10.85
C CYS A 137 -40.70 -4.18 9.52
N LYS A 138 -40.93 -2.86 9.57
CA LYS A 138 -41.15 -2.00 8.39
C LYS A 138 -39.96 -1.93 7.42
N ARG A 139 -38.74 -2.27 7.85
CA ARG A 139 -37.51 -2.18 7.04
C ARG A 139 -36.91 -3.53 6.61
N ARG A 140 -37.51 -4.66 7.02
CA ARG A 140 -36.94 -6.00 6.74
C ARG A 140 -36.98 -6.39 5.26
N HIS A 141 -37.89 -5.80 4.48
CA HIS A 141 -38.06 -6.08 3.04
C HIS A 141 -37.25 -5.12 2.15
N GLN A 142 -36.58 -4.12 2.72
CA GLN A 142 -35.86 -3.11 1.96
C GLN A 142 -34.36 -3.43 1.98
N CYS A 143 -33.84 -4.00 0.89
CA CYS A 143 -32.41 -4.13 0.68
C CYS A 143 -31.90 -2.82 0.03
N ILE A 144 -31.15 -2.02 0.80
CA ILE A 144 -30.40 -0.90 0.23
C ILE A 144 -29.05 -1.47 -0.22
N THR A 145 -28.94 -1.77 -1.50
CA THR A 145 -27.67 -2.20 -2.10
C THR A 145 -26.84 -0.96 -2.40
N ASP A 146 -26.10 -0.46 -1.41
CA ASP A 146 -25.12 0.61 -1.64
C ASP A 146 -23.94 0.02 -2.41
N SER A 147 -23.87 0.30 -3.72
CA SER A 147 -22.64 0.13 -4.48
C SER A 147 -21.63 1.17 -3.98
N THR A 148 -20.90 0.87 -2.91
CA THR A 148 -19.75 1.66 -2.51
C THR A 148 -18.69 1.51 -3.60
N CYS A 149 -18.70 2.42 -4.57
CA CYS A 149 -17.63 2.56 -5.53
C CYS A 149 -16.38 3.00 -4.74
N ILE A 150 -15.59 2.05 -4.26
CA ILE A 150 -14.25 2.35 -3.72
C ILE A 150 -13.51 3.03 -4.86
N PRO A 151 -13.14 4.33 -4.73
CA PRO A 151 -12.39 4.98 -5.78
C PRO A 151 -11.02 4.29 -5.81
N ALA A 152 -10.78 3.48 -6.83
CA ALA A 152 -9.44 2.99 -7.10
C ALA A 152 -8.49 4.20 -7.19
N THR A 153 -7.24 4.06 -6.76
CA THR A 153 -6.14 5.00 -7.08
C THR A 153 -5.78 4.91 -8.57
N ILE A 154 -6.79 4.85 -9.42
CA ILE A 154 -6.76 4.77 -10.87
C ILE A 154 -7.79 5.83 -11.28
N THR A 155 -7.37 6.82 -12.05
CA THR A 155 -8.30 7.81 -12.61
C THR A 155 -9.33 7.11 -13.49
N PHE A 156 -10.51 6.82 -12.93
CA PHE A 156 -11.68 6.26 -13.61
C PHE A 156 -12.19 7.20 -14.71
N PRO A 157 -12.61 6.68 -15.88
CA PRO A 157 -11.77 6.77 -17.07
C PRO A 157 -12.18 7.92 -17.98
N ILE A 158 -11.18 8.63 -18.47
CA ILE A 158 -11.17 9.19 -19.82
C ILE A 158 -9.73 9.00 -20.28
N ASP A 159 -9.47 8.08 -21.21
CA ASP A 159 -8.11 7.82 -21.74
C ASP A 159 -7.38 9.13 -22.12
N GLY A 160 -8.13 10.10 -22.63
CA GLY A 160 -7.63 11.43 -22.93
C GLY A 160 -7.03 12.19 -21.74
N LYS A 161 -7.48 11.99 -20.50
CA LYS A 161 -6.84 12.58 -19.30
C LYS A 161 -5.47 11.96 -19.05
N LEU A 162 -5.36 10.63 -19.18
CA LEU A 162 -4.11 9.90 -18.97
C LEU A 162 -3.09 10.24 -20.07
N LEU A 163 -3.53 10.26 -21.32
CA LEU A 163 -2.70 10.65 -22.46
C LEU A 163 -2.20 12.09 -22.34
N LEU A 164 -3.05 13.03 -21.89
CA LEU A 164 -2.64 14.40 -21.63
C LEU A 164 -1.61 14.49 -20.49
N ALA A 165 -1.77 13.70 -19.44
CA ALA A 165 -0.82 13.65 -18.32
C ALA A 165 0.55 13.11 -18.77
N ALA A 166 0.56 12.03 -19.57
CA ALA A 166 1.77 11.47 -20.16
C ALA A 166 2.47 12.49 -21.08
N TRP A 167 1.71 13.14 -21.97
CA TRP A 167 2.24 14.18 -22.85
C TRP A 167 2.85 15.36 -22.08
N ARG A 168 2.21 15.83 -21.01
CA ARG A 168 2.76 16.89 -20.14
C ARG A 168 4.07 16.49 -19.47
N LYS A 169 4.17 15.26 -18.98
CA LYS A 169 5.42 14.74 -18.39
C LYS A 169 6.56 14.73 -19.42
N MET A 170 6.28 14.27 -20.64
CA MET A 170 7.26 14.29 -21.75
C MET A 170 7.69 15.71 -22.14
N VAL A 171 6.78 16.68 -22.14
CA VAL A 171 7.15 18.09 -22.36
C VAL A 171 8.01 18.61 -21.23
N GLY A 172 7.66 18.29 -19.98
CA GLY A 172 8.45 18.70 -18.82
C GLY A 172 9.88 18.15 -18.84
N THR A 173 10.10 16.93 -19.31
CA THR A 173 11.45 16.37 -19.47
C THR A 173 12.22 17.07 -20.60
N LEU A 174 11.59 17.34 -21.75
CA LEU A 174 12.21 18.12 -22.83
C LEU A 174 12.54 19.56 -22.41
N GLU A 175 11.68 20.22 -21.64
CA GLU A 175 11.94 21.57 -21.12
C GLU A 175 13.16 21.59 -20.20
N LYS A 176 13.35 20.56 -19.36
CA LYS A 176 14.58 20.40 -18.56
C LYS A 176 15.82 20.21 -19.42
N ILE A 177 15.75 19.38 -20.47
CA ILE A 177 16.86 19.17 -21.42
C ILE A 177 17.19 20.47 -22.17
N ARG A 178 16.18 21.28 -22.47
CA ARG A 178 16.37 22.60 -23.08
C ARG A 178 17.09 23.57 -22.13
N GLN A 179 16.77 23.54 -20.84
CA GLN A 179 17.45 24.36 -19.82
C GLN A 179 18.93 24.00 -19.68
N THR A 180 19.32 22.74 -19.91
CA THR A 180 20.73 22.30 -19.94
C THR A 180 21.51 22.76 -21.19
N GLY A 181 20.94 23.63 -22.02
CA GLY A 181 21.66 24.34 -23.08
C GLY A 181 21.45 23.82 -24.51
N LYS A 182 20.67 22.74 -24.71
CA LYS A 182 20.35 22.25 -26.06
C LYS A 182 19.26 23.10 -26.73
N LYS A 183 19.56 23.69 -27.89
CA LYS A 183 18.58 24.41 -28.72
C LYS A 183 17.64 23.42 -29.41
N MET A 184 16.48 23.18 -28.80
CA MET A 184 15.43 22.33 -29.37
C MET A 184 14.07 23.04 -29.40
N ILE A 185 13.28 22.76 -30.45
CA ILE A 185 11.94 23.32 -30.63
C ILE A 185 10.90 22.25 -30.26
N ILE A 186 10.18 22.46 -29.16
CA ILE A 186 9.06 21.61 -28.76
C ILE A 186 7.81 22.06 -29.54
N ARG A 187 7.45 21.30 -30.58
CA ARG A 187 6.26 21.58 -31.41
C ARG A 187 5.01 20.95 -30.80
N GLY A 188 3.83 21.50 -31.13
CA GLY A 188 2.53 20.89 -30.79
C GLY A 188 1.89 21.32 -29.47
N LYS A 189 2.57 22.10 -28.61
CA LYS A 189 2.02 22.56 -27.32
C LYS A 189 0.69 23.31 -27.47
N ARG A 190 0.62 24.27 -28.41
CA ARG A 190 -0.62 25.01 -28.69
C ARG A 190 -1.74 24.14 -29.26
N ALA A 191 -1.41 23.15 -30.09
CA ALA A 191 -2.40 22.28 -30.72
C ALA A 191 -3.06 21.34 -29.68
N VAL A 192 -2.24 20.72 -28.81
CA VAL A 192 -2.73 19.83 -27.75
C VAL A 192 -3.53 20.61 -26.70
N THR A 193 -3.10 21.82 -26.31
CA THR A 193 -3.86 22.63 -25.36
C THR A 193 -5.19 23.12 -25.94
N LYS A 194 -5.23 23.52 -27.21
CA LYS A 194 -6.48 23.91 -27.89
C LYS A 194 -7.44 22.72 -28.02
N ALA A 195 -6.94 21.55 -28.42
CA ALA A 195 -7.74 20.33 -28.52
C ALA A 195 -8.30 19.91 -27.16
N ALA A 196 -7.47 19.90 -26.11
CA ALA A 196 -7.91 19.57 -24.75
C ALA A 196 -8.93 20.57 -24.20
N ALA A 197 -8.76 21.87 -24.47
CA ALA A 197 -9.72 22.89 -24.07
C ALA A 197 -11.05 22.76 -24.84
N GLY A 198 -10.99 22.50 -26.15
CA GLY A 198 -12.17 22.27 -26.98
C GLY A 198 -12.97 21.03 -26.53
N PHE A 199 -12.26 19.94 -26.24
CA PHE A 199 -12.87 18.72 -25.72
C PHE A 199 -13.55 18.98 -24.37
N ARG A 200 -12.90 19.68 -23.43
CA ARG A 200 -13.49 20.02 -22.11
C ARG A 200 -14.71 20.95 -22.17
N LYS A 201 -14.81 21.81 -23.18
CA LYS A 201 -15.92 22.78 -23.31
C LYS A 201 -17.24 22.09 -23.70
N LYS A 202 -17.19 20.96 -24.41
CA LYS A 202 -18.38 20.18 -24.74
C LYS A 202 -18.77 19.32 -23.53
N LYS A 203 -20.05 19.39 -23.11
CA LYS A 203 -20.57 18.58 -21.99
C LYS A 203 -20.83 17.12 -22.38
N ARG A 204 -21.11 16.83 -23.65
CA ARG A 204 -21.40 15.49 -24.19
C ARG A 204 -20.54 15.23 -25.41
N HIS A 205 -20.09 13.99 -25.54
CA HIS A 205 -19.25 13.51 -26.64
C HIS A 205 -19.84 12.24 -27.23
N THR A 206 -19.75 12.09 -28.55
CA THR A 206 -20.02 10.81 -29.20
C THR A 206 -18.81 9.88 -29.04
N ILE A 207 -19.03 8.57 -29.16
CA ILE A 207 -17.95 7.57 -29.05
C ILE A 207 -16.86 7.82 -30.11
N GLU A 208 -17.25 8.24 -31.32
CA GLU A 208 -16.34 8.55 -32.41
C GLU A 208 -15.49 9.79 -32.13
N GLU A 209 -16.08 10.85 -31.56
CA GLU A 209 -15.34 12.05 -31.14
C GLU A 209 -14.29 11.72 -30.06
N VAL A 210 -14.63 10.84 -29.11
CA VAL A 210 -13.69 10.37 -28.07
C VAL A 210 -12.55 9.59 -28.70
N LYS A 211 -12.85 8.66 -29.61
CA LYS A 211 -11.84 7.87 -30.33
C LYS A 211 -10.91 8.75 -31.15
N ALA A 212 -11.45 9.69 -31.93
CA ALA A 212 -10.67 10.63 -32.74
C ALA A 212 -9.77 11.53 -31.87
N TYR A 213 -10.28 12.01 -30.73
CA TYR A 213 -9.48 12.79 -29.78
C TYR A 213 -8.33 11.97 -29.18
N ASN A 214 -8.59 10.73 -28.77
CA ASN A 214 -7.56 9.84 -28.25
C ASN A 214 -6.49 9.53 -29.31
N GLN A 215 -6.89 9.22 -30.55
CA GLN A 215 -5.95 9.01 -31.67
C GLN A 215 -5.11 10.27 -31.96
N PHE A 216 -5.72 11.46 -31.92
CA PHE A 216 -4.99 12.72 -32.04
C PHE A 216 -3.93 12.90 -30.94
N LEU A 217 -4.26 12.58 -29.68
CA LEU A 217 -3.30 12.66 -28.59
C LEU A 217 -2.18 11.63 -28.71
N VAL A 218 -2.47 10.41 -29.15
CA VAL A 218 -1.48 9.35 -29.36
C VAL A 218 -0.49 9.77 -30.45
N THR A 219 -0.96 10.20 -31.62
CA THR A 219 -0.08 10.64 -32.73
C THR A 219 0.81 11.82 -32.32
N LYS A 220 0.29 12.77 -31.53
CA LYS A 220 1.10 13.87 -30.98
C LYS A 220 2.08 13.40 -29.91
N GLY A 221 1.70 12.39 -29.13
CA GLY A 221 2.57 11.72 -28.16
C GLY A 221 3.74 11.01 -28.85
N GLU A 222 3.49 10.24 -29.90
CA GLU A 222 4.51 9.53 -30.68
C GLU A 222 5.51 10.49 -31.33
N GLN A 223 5.02 11.58 -31.92
CA GLN A 223 5.88 12.64 -32.47
C GLN A 223 6.82 13.22 -31.40
N LEU A 224 6.30 13.45 -30.19
CA LEU A 224 7.08 13.98 -29.07
C LEU A 224 8.07 12.95 -28.52
N LEU A 225 7.66 11.69 -28.43
CA LEU A 225 8.49 10.58 -27.96
C LEU A 225 9.66 10.32 -28.92
N ALA A 226 9.42 10.36 -30.23
CA ALA A 226 10.48 10.27 -31.24
C ALA A 226 11.50 11.41 -31.11
N LEU A 227 11.05 12.63 -30.83
CA LEU A 227 11.95 13.75 -30.53
C LEU A 227 12.73 13.51 -29.25
N LEU A 228 12.08 13.04 -28.18
CA LEU A 228 12.74 12.68 -26.93
C LEU A 228 13.86 11.65 -27.16
N HIS A 229 13.58 10.54 -27.83
CA HIS A 229 14.58 9.51 -28.13
C HIS A 229 15.77 10.06 -28.92
N LYS A 230 15.53 10.87 -29.97
CA LYS A 230 16.61 11.53 -30.73
C LYS A 230 17.46 12.43 -29.83
N THR A 231 16.82 13.16 -28.91
CA THR A 231 17.52 14.11 -28.04
C THR A 231 18.31 13.41 -26.95
N VAL A 232 17.77 12.33 -26.38
CA VAL A 232 18.48 11.49 -25.40
C VAL A 232 19.67 10.78 -26.06
N ALA A 233 19.49 10.25 -27.28
CA ALA A 233 20.58 9.63 -28.04
C ALA A 233 21.72 10.62 -28.32
N SER A 234 21.39 11.84 -28.79
CA SER A 234 22.42 12.88 -28.97
C SER A 234 23.08 13.30 -27.65
N THR A 235 22.35 13.43 -26.53
CA THR A 235 22.99 13.73 -25.24
C THR A 235 23.93 12.62 -24.78
N ALA A 236 23.56 11.36 -24.99
CA ALA A 236 24.41 10.23 -24.65
C ALA A 236 25.70 10.23 -25.48
N ALA A 237 25.58 10.53 -26.78
CA ALA A 237 26.74 10.69 -27.67
C ALA A 237 27.65 11.83 -27.19
N ASP A 238 27.10 13.02 -26.92
CA ASP A 238 27.88 14.18 -26.45
C ASP A 238 28.63 13.87 -25.16
N VAL A 239 27.98 13.20 -24.19
CA VAL A 239 28.59 12.79 -22.92
C VAL A 239 29.70 11.75 -23.15
N SER A 240 29.47 10.76 -24.02
CA SER A 240 30.51 9.78 -24.36
C SER A 240 31.74 10.43 -25.00
N GLU A 241 31.53 11.41 -25.88
CA GLU A 241 32.62 12.14 -26.52
C GLU A 241 33.36 13.04 -25.52
N THR A 242 32.65 13.71 -24.60
CA THR A 242 33.29 14.49 -23.53
C THR A 242 34.09 13.60 -22.59
N LEU A 243 33.57 12.43 -22.20
CA LEU A 243 34.29 11.47 -21.37
C LEU A 243 35.55 10.96 -22.08
N LEU A 244 35.47 10.59 -23.35
CA LEU A 244 36.62 10.15 -24.13
C LEU A 244 37.68 11.25 -24.26
N ARG A 245 37.27 12.51 -24.51
CA ARG A 245 38.19 13.65 -24.50
C ARG A 245 38.84 13.85 -23.13
N THR A 246 38.08 13.74 -22.06
CA THR A 246 38.59 13.88 -20.69
C THR A 246 39.61 12.79 -20.37
N ILE A 247 39.31 11.53 -20.70
CA ILE A 247 40.24 10.40 -20.56
C ILE A 247 41.51 10.61 -21.38
N ALA A 248 41.39 11.09 -22.63
CA ALA A 248 42.54 11.38 -23.48
C ALA A 248 43.43 12.51 -22.95
N THR A 249 42.86 13.48 -22.23
CA THR A 249 43.61 14.56 -21.58
C THR A 249 44.16 14.20 -20.20
N MET A 250 43.83 13.04 -19.64
CA MET A 250 44.42 12.61 -18.38
C MET A 250 45.91 12.29 -18.62
N PRO A 251 46.84 12.90 -17.87
CA PRO A 251 48.25 12.58 -18.03
C PRO A 251 48.46 11.10 -17.71
N SER A 252 49.03 10.35 -18.66
CA SER A 252 49.40 8.95 -18.45
C SER A 252 50.40 8.90 -17.29
N LYS A 253 49.95 8.49 -16.10
CA LYS A 253 50.85 8.11 -15.03
C LYS A 253 51.67 6.91 -15.53
N GLY A 254 52.96 7.12 -15.80
CA GLY A 254 53.94 6.05 -15.92
C GLY A 254 54.75 6.02 -17.21
N ARG A 255 55.75 6.90 -17.31
CA ARG A 255 57.09 6.49 -17.73
C ARG A 255 58.08 7.05 -16.72
N CYS A 256 58.28 6.31 -15.62
CA CYS A 256 59.48 6.48 -14.81
C CYS A 256 60.67 6.16 -15.73
N CYS A 257 61.59 7.11 -15.88
CA CYS A 257 62.84 6.91 -16.60
C CYS A 257 63.64 5.78 -15.92
N ALA A 258 63.59 4.58 -16.49
CA ALA A 258 64.58 3.55 -16.22
C ALA A 258 65.80 3.87 -17.10
N GLY A 259 66.82 4.49 -16.51
CA GLY A 259 68.07 4.78 -17.21
C GLY A 259 68.90 5.86 -16.54
N THR A 260 69.90 5.42 -15.75
CA THR A 260 71.11 6.16 -15.37
C THR A 260 70.93 7.50 -14.64
N CYS A 261 70.67 7.46 -13.34
CA CYS A 261 71.25 8.45 -12.42
C CYS A 261 72.31 7.74 -11.57
N ALA A 262 73.52 7.70 -12.12
CA ALA A 262 74.71 7.40 -11.35
C ALA A 262 74.95 8.54 -10.35
N VAL A 263 75.25 8.12 -9.12
CA VAL A 263 75.66 8.88 -7.94
C VAL A 263 76.43 10.17 -8.26
N ALA A 264 75.85 11.32 -7.91
CA ALA A 264 76.59 12.53 -7.57
C ALA A 264 76.16 12.96 -6.16
N LYS A 265 77.14 12.99 -5.25
CA LYS A 265 76.99 13.42 -3.86
C LYS A 265 76.54 14.89 -3.82
N THR A 266 75.68 15.20 -2.84
CA THR A 266 75.12 16.53 -2.50
C THR A 266 73.90 16.95 -3.32
N GLY A 267 72.81 17.31 -2.62
CA GLY A 267 71.64 17.96 -3.21
C GLY A 267 70.37 17.12 -3.18
N SER A 268 69.40 17.59 -2.41
CA SER A 268 68.00 17.12 -2.33
C SER A 268 67.34 16.92 -3.70
N CYS A 269 66.67 15.78 -3.89
CA CYS A 269 65.77 15.53 -5.01
C CYS A 269 64.31 15.68 -4.51
N PRO A 270 63.62 16.82 -4.75
CA PRO A 270 62.28 17.05 -4.24
C PRO A 270 61.25 16.53 -5.25
N CYS A 271 61.07 15.22 -5.28
CA CYS A 271 59.99 14.59 -6.04
C CYS A 271 58.98 13.95 -5.09
N THR A 272 58.51 14.72 -4.10
CA THR A 272 57.31 14.38 -3.32
C THR A 272 56.57 15.68 -3.03
N HIS A 273 55.58 15.97 -3.87
CA HIS A 273 54.26 16.50 -3.52
C HIS A 273 53.60 17.06 -4.77
N ARG A 274 52.84 16.20 -5.46
CA ARG A 274 51.53 16.53 -6.00
C ARG A 274 50.77 15.27 -6.37
#